data_AF-A0AAW5B9B9-F1
#
_entry.id   AF-A0AAW5B9B9-F1
#
_cell.length_a   1.000
_cell.length_b   1.000
_cell.length_c   1.000
_cell.angle_alpha   90.00
_cell.angle_beta   90.00
_cell.angle_gamma   90.00
#
_symmetry.space_group_name_H-M   'P 1'
#
loop_
_entity.id
_entity.type
_entity.pdbx_description
1 polymer ?
#
loop_
_entity_poly.entity_id
_entity_poly.type
_entity_poly.pdbx_seq_one_letter_code
_entity_poly.pdbx_strand_id
1 'polypeptide(L)' 'MSNSTLLQKIEQCREEMLTLSRSHALTSEAVVTSSVKLDQLINEYQNNK' A
#
# COMPACT_ATOMS: atom_id res chain seq x y z
N MET A 1 16.85 3.02 2.33
CA MET A 1 16.04 2.93 3.57
C MET A 1 16.22 1.54 4.16
N SER A 2 16.14 1.37 5.48
CA SER A 2 16.15 0.06 6.10
C SER A 2 14.89 -0.73 5.74
N ASN A 3 15.04 -2.04 5.46
CA ASN A 3 13.93 -2.95 5.11
C ASN A 3 12.76 -2.90 6.12
N SER A 4 13.04 -2.63 7.39
CA SER A 4 12.04 -2.42 8.45
C SER A 4 11.13 -1.21 8.21
N THR A 5 11.67 -0.10 7.71
CA THR A 5 10.91 1.12 7.41
C THR A 5 9.97 0.92 6.23
N LEU A 6 10.40 0.12 5.25
CA LEU A 6 9.60 -0.16 4.06
C LEU A 6 8.45 -1.11 4.39
N LEU A 7 8.70 -2.15 5.20
CA LEU A 7 7.66 -3.02 5.73
C LEU A 7 6.61 -2.26 6.53
N GLN A 8 7.01 -1.30 7.37
CA GLN A 8 6.07 -0.48 8.12
C GLN A 8 5.15 0.34 7.21
N LYS A 9 5.71 0.92 6.14
CA LYS A 9 4.92 1.67 5.14
C LYS A 9 3.97 0.76 4.36
N ILE A 10 4.41 -0.45 4.03
CA ILE A 10 3.57 -1.46 3.38
C ILE A 10 2.36 -1.78 4.27
N GLU A 11 2.57 -2.03 5.57
CA GLU A 11 1.44 -2.36 6.45
C GLU A 11 0.50 -1.18 6.70
N GLN A 12 1.04 0.03 6.86
CA GLN A 12 0.19 1.22 6.93
C GLN A 12 -0.67 1.37 5.67
N CYS A 13 -0.08 1.17 4.50
CA CYS A 13 -0.79 1.26 3.22
C CYS A 13 -1.84 0.14 3.06
N ARG A 14 -1.60 -1.05 3.62
CA ARG A 14 -2.57 -2.16 3.67
C ARG A 14 -3.75 -1.83 4.57
N GLU A 15 -3.52 -1.28 5.76
CA GLU A 15 -4.59 -0.85 6.67
C GLU A 15 -5.46 0.25 6.02
N GLU A 16 -4.82 1.26 5.42
CA GLU A 16 -5.53 2.32 4.69
C GLU A 16 -6.41 1.74 3.57
N MET A 17 -5.90 0.77 2.80
CA MET A 17 -6.66 0.12 1.74
C MET A 17 -7.84 -0.73 2.28
N LEU A 18 -7.66 -1.41 3.41
CA LEU A 18 -8.73 -2.16 4.08
C LEU A 18 -9.83 -1.24 4.61
N THR A 19 -9.47 -0.05 5.12
CA THR A 19 -10.46 0.95 5.52
C THR A 19 -11.19 1.51 4.30
N LEU A 20 -10.45 1.92 3.27
CA LEU A 20 -11.02 2.51 2.06
C LEU A 20 -11.91 1.52 1.29
N SER A 21 -11.56 0.25 1.22
CA SER A 21 -12.39 -0.78 0.56
C SER A 21 -13.69 -1.10 1.29
N ARG A 22 -13.77 -0.77 2.60
CA ARG A 22 -15.02 -0.89 3.38
C ARG A 22 -15.94 0.33 3.20
N SER A 23 -15.37 1.52 2.96
CA SER A 23 -16.13 2.77 2.86
C SER A 23 -16.36 3.26 1.42
N HIS A 24 -15.53 2.84 0.48
CA HIS A 24 -15.58 3.25 -0.93
C HIS A 24 -15.63 2.04 -1.86
N ALA A 25 -16.20 2.25 -3.05
CA ALA A 25 -16.12 1.26 -4.12
C ALA A 25 -14.66 0.97 -4.47
N LEU A 26 -14.35 -0.28 -4.82
CA LEU A 26 -13.00 -0.70 -5.19
C LEU A 26 -12.45 0.03 -6.42
N THR A 27 -13.34 0.58 -7.25
CA THR A 27 -13.00 1.39 -8.42
C THR A 27 -12.87 2.88 -8.10
N SER A 28 -13.07 3.29 -6.84
CA SER A 28 -12.88 4.67 -6.43
C SER A 28 -11.42 5.06 -6.58
N GLU A 29 -11.19 6.31 -6.98
CA GLU A 29 -9.84 6.86 -7.16
C GLU A 29 -8.98 6.70 -5.90
N ALA A 30 -9.59 6.82 -4.70
CA ALA A 30 -8.90 6.61 -3.43
C ALA A 30 -8.39 5.17 -3.28
N VAL A 31 -9.22 4.16 -3.55
CA VAL A 31 -8.81 2.74 -3.46
C VAL A 31 -7.77 2.40 -4.54
N VAL A 32 -7.96 2.90 -5.77
CA VAL A 32 -7.02 2.68 -6.88
C VAL A 32 -5.66 3.31 -6.57
N THR A 33 -5.64 4.56 -6.08
CA THR A 33 -4.40 5.26 -5.71
C THR A 33 -3.67 4.53 -4.58
N SER A 34 -4.40 4.11 -3.54
CA SER A 34 -3.82 3.33 -2.45
C SER A 34 -3.30 1.96 -2.92
N SER A 35 -3.98 1.32 -3.87
CA SER A 35 -3.52 0.05 -4.47
C SER A 35 -2.22 0.24 -5.25
N VAL A 36 -2.11 1.29 -6.09
CA VAL A 36 -0.89 1.58 -6.85
C VAL A 36 0.28 1.88 -5.92
N LYS A 37 0.03 2.65 -4.85
CA LYS A 37 1.04 2.98 -3.83
C LYS A 37 1.53 1.73 -3.09
N LEU A 38 0.63 0.82 -2.74
CA LEU A 38 0.98 -0.45 -2.09
C LEU A 38 1.86 -1.32 -3.00
N ASP A 39 1.51 -1.45 -4.28
CA ASP A 39 2.29 -2.17 -5.28
C ASP A 39 3.71 -1.60 -5.43
N GLN A 40 3.84 -0.28 -5.50
CA GLN A 40 5.14 0.40 -5.57
C GLN A 40 6.03 0.08 -4.36
N LEU A 41 5.46 0.12 -3.15
CA LEU A 41 6.20 -0.18 -1.92
C LEU A 41 6.63 -1.66 -1.85
N ILE A 42 5.77 -2.58 -2.28
CA ILE A 42 6.09 -4.01 -2.35
C ILE A 42 7.20 -4.26 -3.37
N ASN A 43 7.11 -3.64 -4.55
CA ASN A 43 8.14 -3.74 -5.58
C ASN A 43 9.49 -3.16 -5.10
N GLU A 44 9.46 -2.00 -4.43
CA GLU A 44 10.65 -1.42 -3.82
C GLU A 44 11.25 -2.40 -2.79
N TYR A 45 10.43 -3.07 -1.98
CA TYR A 45 10.91 -4.02 -0.98
C TYR A 45 11.52 -5.27 -1.62
N GLN A 46 10.90 -5.80 -2.66
CA GLN A 46 11.42 -6.96 -3.38
C GLN A 46 12.72 -6.66 -4.12
N ASN A 47 12.87 -5.45 -4.67
CA ASN A 47 14.08 -5.02 -5.39
C ASN A 47 15.23 -4.60 -4.46
N ASN A 48 14.96 -4.27 -3.19
CA ASN A 48 15.97 -3.95 -2.18
C ASN A 48 16.39 -5.17 -1.32
N LYS A 49 15.93 -6.37 -1.69
CA LYS A 49 16.26 -7.65 -1.04
C LYS A 49 17.44 -8.33 -1.71
#